data_AF-A0A8J8PCN4-F1
#
_entry.id   AF-A0A8J8PCN4-F1
#
_cell.length_a   1.000
_cell.length_b   1.000
_cell.length_c   1.000
_cell.angle_alpha   90.00
_cell.angle_beta   90.00
_cell.angle_gamma   90.00
#
_symmetry.space_group_name_H-M   'P 1'
#
loop_
_entity.id
_entity.type
_entity.pdbx_description
1 polymer ?
#
loop_
_entity_poly.entity_id
_entity_poly.type
_entity_poly.pdbx_seq_one_letter_code
_entity_poly.pdbx_strand_id
1 'polypeptide(L)'
;MDVSEVLTAIVLGIFLFLPALIPNSAAVLFGGGTPIDFGKTWRGKRILGDGKTWGGLIGGVASGTFLGIILIAIAYLFDPVDFWGYGSFPQNIGIVFTLALGSLLGDMCGAFIKRRLGMERGQKAPVLDQYDFVAGAMLVTCLFFPDWLISTYVTGTGLISLVTVLIIVPVLHRSVNIIGFKMGKKKEPW
;
A
#
# COMPACT_ATOMS: atom_id res chain seq x y z
N MET A 1 -8.64 19.85 -20.44
CA MET A 1 -8.96 18.56 -19.82
C MET A 1 -10.47 18.44 -19.81
N ASP A 2 -11.00 17.44 -20.49
CA ASP A 2 -12.44 17.20 -20.49
C ASP A 2 -12.86 16.35 -19.28
N VAL A 3 -14.17 16.21 -19.05
CA VAL A 3 -14.69 15.46 -17.91
C VAL A 3 -14.30 13.98 -17.97
N SER A 4 -14.23 13.41 -19.18
CA SER A 4 -13.83 12.00 -19.38
C SER A 4 -12.38 11.74 -18.98
N GLU A 5 -11.45 12.65 -19.29
CA GLU A 5 -10.04 12.53 -18.91
C GLU A 5 -9.88 12.55 -17.38
N VAL A 6 -10.62 13.45 -16.71
CA VAL A 6 -10.62 13.53 -15.23
C VAL A 6 -11.15 12.24 -14.61
N LEU A 7 -12.30 11.75 -15.09
CA LEU A 7 -12.90 10.52 -14.59
C LEU A 7 -12.00 9.31 -14.80
N THR A 8 -11.37 9.23 -15.98
CA THR A 8 -10.39 8.17 -16.29
C THR A 8 -9.21 8.21 -15.32
N ALA A 9 -8.64 9.39 -15.06
CA ALA A 9 -7.52 9.53 -14.12
C ALA A 9 -7.88 9.11 -12.69
N ILE A 10 -9.09 9.46 -12.21
CA ILE A 10 -9.59 9.03 -10.91
C ILE A 10 -9.70 7.50 -10.84
N VAL A 11 -10.33 6.89 -11.84
CA VAL A 11 -10.55 5.43 -11.87
C VAL A 11 -9.22 4.69 -11.98
N LEU A 12 -8.36 5.08 -12.92
CA LEU A 12 -7.05 4.46 -13.12
C LEU A 12 -6.13 4.66 -11.93
N GLY A 13 -6.12 5.85 -11.31
CA GLY A 13 -5.32 6.11 -10.11
C GLY A 13 -5.66 5.19 -8.95
N ILE A 14 -6.95 4.90 -8.74
CA ILE A 14 -7.36 3.91 -7.72
C ILE A 14 -6.99 2.50 -8.18
N PHE A 15 -7.34 2.14 -9.42
CA PHE A 15 -7.18 0.81 -9.97
C PHE A 15 -5.72 0.34 -9.96
N LEU A 16 -4.79 1.18 -10.43
CA LEU A 16 -3.36 0.89 -10.51
C LEU A 16 -2.69 0.85 -9.13
N PHE A 17 -3.32 1.44 -8.10
CA PHE A 17 -2.80 1.43 -6.73
C PHE A 17 -3.35 0.27 -5.87
N LEU A 18 -4.37 -0.46 -6.34
CA LEU A 18 -4.98 -1.58 -5.61
C LEU A 18 -3.97 -2.62 -5.06
N PRO A 19 -2.91 -3.02 -5.79
CA PRO A 19 -1.90 -3.96 -5.27
C PRO A 19 -1.18 -3.48 -4.01
N ALA A 20 -1.10 -2.15 -3.78
CA ALA A 20 -0.51 -1.56 -2.59
C ALA A 20 -1.48 -1.44 -1.40
N LEU A 21 -2.80 -1.50 -1.63
CA LEU A 21 -3.82 -1.33 -0.57
C LEU A 21 -4.06 -2.60 0.26
N ILE A 22 -3.85 -3.79 -0.33
CA ILE A 22 -4.12 -5.09 0.31
C ILE A 22 -3.03 -5.58 1.27
N PRO A 23 -1.72 -5.41 0.99
CA PRO A 23 -0.65 -6.03 1.77
C PRO A 23 -0.73 -5.78 3.27
N ASN A 24 -1.03 -4.57 3.72
CA ASN A 24 -1.15 -4.25 5.15
C ASN A 24 -2.26 -5.07 5.82
N SER A 25 -3.42 -5.20 5.17
CA SER A 25 -4.54 -6.00 5.69
C SER A 25 -4.21 -7.50 5.67
N ALA A 26 -3.59 -7.98 4.60
CA ALA A 26 -3.14 -9.36 4.49
C ALA A 26 -2.07 -9.70 5.53
N ALA A 27 -1.13 -8.79 5.81
CA ALA A 27 -0.09 -8.97 6.82
C ALA A 27 -0.65 -9.14 8.24
N VAL A 28 -1.86 -8.65 8.52
CA VAL A 28 -2.57 -8.93 9.78
C VAL A 28 -3.09 -10.37 9.82
N LEU A 29 -3.55 -10.92 8.68
CA LEU A 29 -4.08 -12.29 8.59
C LEU A 29 -2.98 -13.35 8.57
N PHE A 30 -1.89 -13.09 7.85
CA PHE A 30 -0.72 -13.98 7.74
C PHE A 30 0.37 -13.67 8.78
N GLY A 31 0.13 -12.63 9.59
CA GLY A 31 1.06 -12.16 10.62
C GLY A 31 1.14 -13.08 11.83
N GLY A 32 2.01 -12.70 12.76
CA GLY A 32 2.37 -13.54 13.91
C GLY A 32 3.66 -14.32 13.69
N GLY A 33 4.05 -15.12 14.68
CA GLY A 33 5.34 -15.82 14.71
C GLY A 33 6.51 -14.86 14.95
N THR A 34 7.63 -15.12 14.27
CA THR A 34 8.92 -14.45 14.52
C THR A 34 8.89 -12.98 14.06
N PRO A 35 9.13 -12.01 14.98
CA PRO A 35 9.31 -10.62 14.61
C PRO A 35 10.53 -10.42 13.71
N ILE A 36 10.44 -9.53 12.74
CA ILE A 36 11.52 -9.21 11.80
C ILE A 36 12.75 -8.65 12.53
N ASP A 37 12.54 -7.90 13.62
CA ASP A 37 13.63 -7.38 14.43
C ASP A 37 14.21 -8.39 15.43
N PHE A 38 13.69 -9.62 15.50
CA PHE A 38 14.10 -10.65 16.47
C PHE A 38 14.10 -10.17 17.94
N GLY A 39 13.24 -9.21 18.29
CA GLY A 39 13.22 -8.64 19.64
C GLY A 39 14.35 -7.63 19.91
N LYS A 40 15.20 -7.34 18.93
CA LYS A 40 16.34 -6.43 19.08
C LYS A 40 15.89 -5.01 19.38
N THR A 41 16.74 -4.32 20.13
CA THR A 41 16.55 -2.93 20.51
C THR A 41 17.65 -2.06 19.91
N TRP A 42 17.32 -0.81 19.64
CA TRP A 42 18.24 0.26 19.28
C TRP A 42 17.96 1.47 20.17
N ARG A 43 19.01 1.94 20.88
CA ARG A 43 18.93 3.03 21.86
C ARG A 43 17.81 2.81 22.90
N GLY A 44 17.77 1.60 23.47
CA GLY A 44 16.81 1.23 24.53
C GLY A 44 15.37 0.99 24.07
N LYS A 45 15.06 1.11 22.77
CA LYS A 45 13.71 0.89 22.21
C LYS A 45 13.72 -0.19 21.14
N ARG A 46 12.64 -0.95 20.97
CA ARG A 46 12.50 -1.95 19.88
C ARG A 46 12.79 -1.33 18.51
N ILE A 47 13.37 -2.08 17.58
CA ILE A 47 13.66 -1.55 16.23
C ILE A 47 12.35 -1.32 15.48
N LEU A 48 11.47 -2.33 15.45
CA LEU A 48 10.16 -2.27 14.80
C LEU A 48 9.03 -2.54 15.80
N GLY A 49 9.18 -3.64 16.57
CA GLY A 49 8.16 -4.20 17.45
C GLY A 49 7.50 -5.46 16.90
N ASP A 50 6.80 -6.19 17.77
CA ASP A 50 6.26 -7.54 17.49
C ASP A 50 5.16 -7.60 16.44
N GLY A 51 4.66 -6.45 15.98
CA GLY A 51 3.67 -6.38 14.91
C GLY A 51 4.24 -6.57 13.50
N LYS A 52 5.56 -6.50 13.32
CA LYS A 52 6.22 -6.66 12.02
C LYS A 52 6.89 -8.04 11.99
N THR A 53 6.24 -9.02 11.37
CA THR A 53 6.70 -10.42 11.35
C THR A 53 7.00 -10.89 9.92
N TRP A 54 7.85 -11.92 9.80
CA TRP A 54 8.20 -12.49 8.50
C TRP A 54 6.99 -13.08 7.77
N GLY A 55 6.09 -13.76 8.48
CA GLY A 55 4.85 -14.29 7.90
C GLY A 55 3.95 -13.17 7.36
N GLY A 56 3.84 -12.07 8.09
CA GLY A 56 3.09 -10.89 7.65
C GLY A 56 3.71 -10.24 6.40
N LEU A 57 5.04 -10.12 6.35
CA LEU A 57 5.75 -9.60 5.18
C LEU A 57 5.53 -10.47 3.94
N ILE A 58 5.84 -11.76 4.04
CA ILE A 58 5.75 -12.69 2.90
C ILE A 58 4.30 -12.82 2.44
N GLY A 59 3.37 -13.09 3.36
CA GLY A 59 1.95 -13.25 3.04
C GLY A 59 1.32 -11.97 2.50
N GLY A 60 1.72 -10.81 3.02
CA GLY A 60 1.24 -9.51 2.55
C GLY A 60 1.74 -9.17 1.14
N VAL A 61 3.05 -9.32 0.87
CA VAL A 61 3.60 -9.11 -0.48
C VAL A 61 2.98 -10.09 -1.47
N ALA A 62 2.91 -11.37 -1.13
CA ALA A 62 2.30 -12.39 -1.97
C ALA A 62 0.84 -12.07 -2.31
N SER A 63 0.05 -11.63 -1.32
CA SER A 63 -1.36 -11.28 -1.53
C SER A 63 -1.54 -10.06 -2.43
N GLY A 64 -0.76 -8.99 -2.23
CA GLY A 64 -0.82 -7.80 -3.08
C GLY A 64 -0.36 -8.08 -4.50
N THR A 65 0.73 -8.84 -4.65
CA THR A 65 1.24 -9.25 -5.97
C THR A 65 0.24 -10.15 -6.69
N PHE A 66 -0.36 -11.12 -5.99
CA PHE A 66 -1.36 -12.02 -6.54
C PHE A 66 -2.61 -11.26 -7.02
N LEU A 67 -3.11 -10.30 -6.22
CA LEU A 67 -4.18 -9.42 -6.68
C LEU A 67 -3.77 -8.66 -7.93
N GLY A 68 -2.56 -8.08 -7.95
CA GLY A 68 -2.05 -7.38 -9.13
C GLY A 68 -2.01 -8.25 -10.38
N ILE A 69 -1.58 -9.51 -10.26
CA ILE A 69 -1.60 -10.49 -11.36
C ILE A 69 -3.03 -10.74 -11.86
N ILE A 70 -4.01 -10.88 -10.96
CA ILE A 70 -5.42 -11.00 -11.34
C ILE A 70 -5.88 -9.76 -12.11
N LEU A 71 -5.54 -8.57 -11.64
CA LEU A 71 -5.93 -7.31 -12.30
C LEU A 71 -5.29 -7.18 -13.69
N ILE A 72 -4.03 -7.57 -13.83
CA ILE A 72 -3.34 -7.64 -15.13
C ILE A 72 -4.03 -8.65 -16.05
N ALA A 73 -4.37 -9.84 -15.55
CA ALA A 73 -5.05 -10.86 -16.35
C ALA A 73 -6.44 -10.42 -16.82
N ILE A 74 -7.18 -9.66 -15.99
CA ILE A 74 -8.45 -9.04 -16.39
C ILE A 74 -8.20 -7.96 -17.44
N ALA A 75 -7.24 -7.07 -17.22
CA ALA A 75 -6.93 -5.98 -18.14
C ALA A 75 -6.50 -6.50 -19.53
N TYR A 76 -5.76 -7.60 -19.57
CA TYR A 76 -5.35 -8.27 -20.81
C TYR A 76 -6.53 -8.62 -21.73
N LEU A 77 -7.71 -8.93 -21.17
CA LEU A 77 -8.89 -9.30 -21.96
C LEU A 77 -9.45 -8.13 -22.79
N PHE A 78 -9.14 -6.89 -22.40
CA PHE A 78 -9.71 -5.68 -22.99
C PHE A 78 -8.65 -4.73 -23.55
N ASP A 79 -7.45 -4.76 -23.00
CA ASP A 79 -6.29 -3.96 -23.41
C ASP A 79 -5.01 -4.81 -23.29
N PRO A 80 -4.76 -5.70 -24.26
CA PRO A 80 -3.64 -6.65 -24.21
C PRO A 80 -2.27 -6.00 -24.39
N VAL A 81 -2.21 -4.71 -24.74
CA VAL A 81 -0.95 -3.99 -24.99
C VAL A 81 -0.47 -3.26 -23.74
N ASP A 82 -1.34 -2.45 -23.13
CA ASP A 82 -0.97 -1.58 -22.00
C ASP A 82 -1.58 -2.03 -20.66
N PHE A 83 -2.49 -3.02 -20.68
CA PHE A 83 -3.10 -3.60 -19.49
C PHE A 83 -3.76 -2.51 -18.61
N TRP A 84 -4.44 -1.55 -19.23
CA TRP A 84 -5.03 -0.37 -18.59
C TRP A 84 -4.04 0.47 -17.78
N GLY A 85 -2.81 0.58 -18.27
CA GLY A 85 -1.77 1.40 -17.66
C GLY A 85 -0.92 0.65 -16.64
N TYR A 86 -1.03 -0.67 -16.48
CA TYR A 86 -0.02 -1.45 -15.73
C TYR A 86 1.30 -1.59 -16.49
N GLY A 87 1.33 -1.22 -17.78
CA GLY A 87 2.48 -1.37 -18.66
C GLY A 87 2.56 -2.77 -19.26
N SER A 88 3.51 -2.96 -20.19
CA SER A 88 3.65 -4.20 -20.93
C SER A 88 4.24 -5.33 -20.08
N PHE A 89 3.96 -6.58 -20.48
CA PHE A 89 4.60 -7.75 -19.90
C PHE A 89 6.08 -7.83 -20.36
N PRO A 90 7.05 -8.15 -19.47
CA PRO A 90 6.91 -8.58 -18.08
C PRO A 90 7.00 -7.46 -17.03
N GLN A 91 7.13 -6.20 -17.44
CA GLN A 91 7.33 -5.05 -16.54
C GLN A 91 6.18 -4.91 -15.53
N ASN A 92 4.94 -5.12 -15.97
CA ASN A 92 3.75 -5.02 -15.12
C ASN A 92 3.79 -5.94 -13.87
N ILE A 93 4.40 -7.12 -13.96
CA ILE A 93 4.60 -8.02 -12.81
C ILE A 93 5.53 -7.37 -11.77
N GLY A 94 6.61 -6.73 -12.24
CA GLY A 94 7.52 -5.99 -11.38
C GLY A 94 6.85 -4.79 -10.72
N ILE A 95 5.98 -4.08 -11.44
CA ILE A 95 5.22 -2.94 -10.91
C ILE A 95 4.32 -3.39 -9.76
N VAL A 96 3.47 -4.41 -9.97
CA VAL A 96 2.55 -4.86 -8.92
C VAL A 96 3.29 -5.47 -7.71
N PHE A 97 4.42 -6.13 -7.95
CA PHE A 97 5.30 -6.64 -6.89
C PHE A 97 5.92 -5.50 -6.07
N THR A 98 6.47 -4.48 -6.73
CA THR A 98 7.11 -3.34 -6.04
C THR A 98 6.11 -2.46 -5.30
N LEU A 99 4.89 -2.31 -5.82
CA LEU A 99 3.79 -1.66 -5.10
C LEU A 99 3.45 -2.41 -3.81
N ALA A 100 3.35 -3.75 -3.88
CA ALA A 100 3.02 -4.58 -2.74
C ALA A 100 4.16 -4.67 -1.70
N LEU A 101 5.41 -4.80 -2.16
CA LEU A 101 6.59 -4.79 -1.31
C LEU A 101 6.78 -3.42 -0.66
N GLY A 102 6.69 -2.36 -1.45
CA GLY A 102 6.90 -0.99 -0.99
C GLY A 102 5.89 -0.57 0.07
N SER A 103 4.63 -0.99 -0.03
CA SER A 103 3.64 -0.65 0.99
C SER A 103 3.99 -1.23 2.36
N LEU A 104 4.44 -2.49 2.44
CA LEU A 104 4.87 -3.10 3.69
C LEU A 104 6.20 -2.53 4.21
N LEU A 105 7.13 -2.21 3.31
CA LEU A 105 8.37 -1.53 3.70
C LEU A 105 8.09 -0.12 4.25
N GLY A 106 7.15 0.61 3.66
CA GLY A 106 6.67 1.89 4.15
C GLY A 106 6.09 1.80 5.55
N ASP A 107 5.17 0.86 5.77
CA ASP A 107 4.57 0.57 7.08
C ASP A 107 5.62 0.10 8.13
N MET A 108 6.67 -0.62 7.71
CA MET A 108 7.82 -0.93 8.56
C MET A 108 8.65 0.32 8.91
N CYS A 109 8.90 1.21 7.95
CA CYS A 109 9.55 2.49 8.19
C CYS A 109 8.72 3.36 9.14
N GLY A 110 7.39 3.40 8.98
CA GLY A 110 6.47 4.05 9.92
C GLY A 110 6.60 3.48 11.32
N ALA A 111 6.59 2.15 11.47
CA ALA A 111 6.79 1.51 12.76
C ALA A 111 8.16 1.84 13.39
N PHE A 112 9.23 1.87 12.59
CA PHE A 112 10.55 2.30 13.06
C PHE A 112 10.54 3.73 13.58
N ILE A 113 9.97 4.67 12.82
CA ILE A 113 9.84 6.09 13.22
C ILE A 113 9.07 6.18 14.54
N LYS A 114 7.93 5.49 14.66
CA LYS A 114 7.13 5.44 15.90
C LYS A 114 7.96 4.96 17.10
N ARG A 115 8.79 3.92 16.93
CA ARG A 115 9.69 3.46 18.00
C ARG A 115 10.71 4.52 18.37
N ARG A 116 11.26 5.27 17.41
CA ARG A 116 12.23 6.34 17.70
C ARG A 116 11.59 7.50 18.48
N LEU A 117 10.36 7.85 18.14
CA LEU A 117 9.54 8.82 18.87
C LEU A 117 9.10 8.35 20.27
N GLY A 118 9.42 7.11 20.67
CA GLY A 118 9.03 6.58 21.98
C GLY A 118 7.61 6.08 22.06
N MET A 119 6.92 5.97 20.91
CA MET A 119 5.55 5.49 20.89
C MET A 119 5.52 3.99 21.12
N GLU A 120 4.59 3.54 21.95
CA GLU A 120 4.35 2.13 22.21
C GLU A 120 3.71 1.44 21.00
N ARG A 121 3.74 0.10 21.01
CA ARG A 121 3.06 -0.69 19.98
C ARG A 121 1.56 -0.39 20.05
N GLY A 122 0.94 -0.13 18.89
CA GLY A 122 -0.49 0.14 18.80
C GLY A 122 -0.89 1.58 19.14
N GLN A 123 0.03 2.41 19.64
CA GLN A 123 -0.23 3.84 19.79
C GLN A 123 -0.50 4.47 18.41
N LYS A 124 -1.62 5.19 18.28
CA LYS A 124 -2.04 5.83 17.03
C LYS A 124 -1.09 6.98 16.68
N ALA A 125 -0.60 7.00 15.43
CA ALA A 125 0.14 8.10 14.84
C ALA A 125 -0.64 8.58 13.60
N PRO A 126 -1.65 9.46 13.77
CA PRO A 126 -2.43 9.95 12.64
C PRO A 126 -1.52 10.61 11.60
N VAL A 127 -1.90 10.57 10.33
CA VAL A 127 -1.05 10.88 9.16
C VAL A 127 0.00 9.80 8.87
N LEU A 128 0.89 9.49 9.83
CA LEU A 128 1.93 8.48 9.60
C LEU A 128 1.32 7.12 9.29
N ASP A 129 0.39 6.65 10.13
CA ASP A 129 -0.31 5.37 9.95
C ASP A 129 -1.24 5.34 8.72
N GLN A 130 -1.48 6.48 8.07
CA GLN A 130 -2.32 6.58 6.87
C GLN A 130 -1.49 6.61 5.59
N TYR A 131 -0.32 7.24 5.61
CA TYR A 131 0.44 7.53 4.39
C TYR A 131 1.81 6.86 4.33
N ASP A 132 2.26 6.19 5.40
CA ASP A 132 3.54 5.47 5.41
C ASP A 132 3.62 4.39 4.31
N PHE A 133 2.57 3.59 4.15
CA PHE A 133 2.50 2.57 3.13
C PHE A 133 2.34 3.16 1.72
N VAL A 134 1.65 4.30 1.59
CA VAL A 134 1.50 4.99 0.30
C VAL A 134 2.86 5.49 -0.15
N ALA A 135 3.58 6.18 0.73
CA ALA A 135 4.92 6.66 0.48
C ALA A 135 5.89 5.51 0.18
N GLY A 136 5.83 4.42 0.94
CA GLY A 136 6.66 3.24 0.71
C GLY A 136 6.42 2.60 -0.66
N ALA A 137 5.15 2.40 -1.04
CA ALA A 137 4.78 1.86 -2.35
C ALA A 137 5.32 2.76 -3.47
N MET A 138 5.09 4.07 -3.38
CA MET A 138 5.56 5.02 -4.39
C MET A 138 7.09 5.07 -4.46
N LEU A 139 7.79 5.11 -3.33
CA LEU A 139 9.26 5.19 -3.32
C LEU A 139 9.91 3.93 -3.91
N VAL A 140 9.44 2.75 -3.51
CA VAL A 140 10.00 1.49 -4.03
C VAL A 140 9.66 1.31 -5.50
N THR A 141 8.42 1.56 -5.92
CA THR A 141 8.07 1.49 -7.35
C THR A 141 8.82 2.53 -8.16
N CYS A 142 9.04 3.75 -7.65
CA CYS A 142 9.85 4.77 -8.33
C CYS A 142 11.31 4.33 -8.50
N LEU A 143 11.89 3.63 -7.52
CA LEU A 143 13.26 3.15 -7.58
C LEU A 143 13.49 2.15 -8.73
N PHE A 144 12.50 1.31 -9.04
CA PHE A 144 12.63 0.27 -10.06
C PHE A 144 11.93 0.61 -11.39
N PHE A 145 10.85 1.40 -11.34
CA PHE A 145 10.00 1.77 -12.48
C PHE A 145 9.67 3.27 -12.45
N PRO A 146 10.67 4.16 -12.51
CA PRO A 146 10.48 5.60 -12.36
C PRO A 146 9.56 6.17 -13.44
N ASP A 147 9.76 5.78 -14.71
CA ASP A 147 8.98 6.30 -15.83
C ASP A 147 7.49 5.98 -15.68
N TRP A 148 7.17 4.75 -15.26
CA TRP A 148 5.81 4.32 -15.00
C TRP A 148 5.16 5.10 -13.86
N LEU A 149 5.86 5.28 -12.74
CA LEU A 149 5.31 6.00 -11.60
C LEU A 149 5.13 7.50 -11.91
N ILE A 150 6.11 8.09 -12.60
CA ILE A 150 6.06 9.50 -12.98
C ILE A 150 4.91 9.76 -13.94
N SER A 151 4.71 8.92 -14.97
CA SER A 151 3.58 9.06 -15.89
C SER A 151 2.23 8.81 -15.21
N THR A 152 2.16 7.85 -14.29
CA THR A 152 0.90 7.46 -13.64
C THR A 152 0.46 8.44 -12.54
N TYR A 153 1.41 9.03 -11.79
CA TYR A 153 1.11 9.77 -10.56
C TYR A 153 1.71 11.19 -10.47
N VAL A 154 2.59 11.61 -11.38
CA VAL A 154 3.34 12.87 -11.24
C VAL A 154 3.09 13.86 -12.37
N THR A 155 2.98 13.39 -13.62
CA THR A 155 2.85 14.27 -14.79
C THR A 155 1.44 14.26 -15.37
N GLY A 156 1.03 15.37 -16.00
CA GLY A 156 -0.26 15.49 -16.67
C GLY A 156 -1.45 15.18 -15.76
N THR A 157 -2.34 14.29 -16.20
CA THR A 157 -3.49 13.82 -15.42
C THR A 157 -3.09 12.91 -14.25
N GLY A 158 -1.84 12.43 -14.19
CA GLY A 158 -1.33 11.62 -13.09
C GLY A 158 -1.36 12.31 -11.73
N LEU A 159 -1.26 13.65 -11.68
CA LEU A 159 -1.47 14.39 -10.43
C LEU A 159 -2.89 14.19 -9.86
N ILE A 160 -3.89 14.04 -10.72
CA ILE A 160 -5.26 13.73 -10.31
C ILE A 160 -5.31 12.32 -9.73
N SER A 161 -4.62 11.34 -10.34
CA SER A 161 -4.47 9.99 -9.82
C SER A 161 -3.86 10.00 -8.41
N LEU A 162 -2.78 10.76 -8.21
CA LEU A 162 -2.10 10.89 -6.91
C LEU A 162 -3.02 11.51 -5.85
N VAL A 163 -3.64 12.65 -6.16
CA VAL A 163 -4.58 13.32 -5.24
C VAL A 163 -5.74 12.39 -4.90
N THR A 164 -6.24 11.65 -5.88
CA THR A 164 -7.31 10.65 -5.67
C THR A 164 -6.88 9.57 -4.69
N VAL A 165 -5.68 9.00 -4.85
CA VAL A 165 -5.13 8.02 -3.89
C VAL A 165 -5.01 8.63 -2.49
N LEU A 166 -4.50 9.86 -2.36
CA LEU A 166 -4.33 10.50 -1.07
C LEU A 166 -5.65 10.81 -0.36
N ILE A 167 -6.75 11.02 -1.11
CA ILE A 167 -8.10 11.24 -0.57
C ILE A 167 -8.78 9.90 -0.24
N ILE A 168 -8.66 8.90 -1.11
CA ILE A 168 -9.38 7.64 -0.94
C ILE A 168 -8.84 6.83 0.25
N VAL A 169 -7.54 6.94 0.55
CA VAL A 169 -6.92 6.19 1.64
C VAL A 169 -7.56 6.50 3.01
N PRO A 170 -7.66 7.77 3.45
CA PRO A 170 -8.42 8.11 4.67
C PRO A 170 -9.87 7.59 4.68
N VAL A 171 -10.55 7.64 3.52
CA VAL A 171 -11.93 7.16 3.37
C VAL A 171 -12.01 5.65 3.55
N LEU A 172 -11.08 4.89 2.97
CA LEU A 172 -10.99 3.44 3.12
C LEU A 172 -10.68 3.05 4.57
N HIS A 173 -9.70 3.71 5.20
CA HIS A 173 -9.39 3.49 6.62
C HIS A 173 -10.62 3.70 7.51
N ARG A 174 -11.35 4.80 7.29
CA ARG A 174 -12.59 5.08 8.04
C ARG A 174 -13.67 4.05 7.78
N SER A 175 -13.85 3.63 6.53
CA SER A 175 -14.85 2.61 6.15
C SER A 175 -14.59 1.27 6.83
N VAL A 176 -13.33 0.82 6.84
CA VAL A 176 -12.93 -0.41 7.54
C VAL A 176 -13.16 -0.29 9.05
N ASN A 177 -12.88 0.87 9.64
CA ASN A 177 -13.13 1.11 11.07
C ASN A 177 -14.62 1.04 11.41
N ILE A 178 -15.49 1.66 10.58
CA ILE A 178 -16.94 1.62 10.75
C ILE A 178 -17.48 0.19 10.63
N ILE A 179 -17.01 -0.58 9.65
CA ILE A 179 -17.41 -1.99 9.49
C ILE A 179 -16.99 -2.80 10.72
N GLY A 180 -15.75 -2.64 11.17
CA GLY A 180 -15.25 -3.29 12.38
C GLY A 180 -16.04 -2.94 13.64
N PHE A 181 -16.48 -1.69 13.77
CA PHE A 181 -17.35 -1.23 14.85
C PHE A 181 -18.75 -1.88 14.78
N LYS A 182 -19.38 -1.87 13.59
CA LYS A 182 -20.69 -2.51 13.37
C LYS A 182 -20.67 -4.02 13.62
N MET A 183 -19.53 -4.68 13.38
CA MET A 183 -19.33 -6.10 13.68
C MET A 183 -18.98 -6.37 15.16
N GLY A 184 -18.97 -5.35 16.02
CA GLY A 184 -18.59 -5.47 17.43
C GLY A 184 -17.10 -5.75 17.68
N LYS A 185 -16.26 -5.72 16.64
CA LYS A 185 -14.82 -5.98 16.73
C LYS A 185 -14.01 -4.74 17.14
N LYS A 186 -14.59 -3.54 17.01
CA LYS A 186 -13.99 -2.28 17.50
C LYS A 186 -14.93 -1.57 18.47
N LYS A 187 -14.34 -0.89 19.45
CA LYS A 187 -15.08 -0.09 20.44
C LYS A 187 -15.56 1.26 19.90
N GLU A 188 -14.92 1.77 18.85
CA GLU A 188 -15.20 3.09 18.27
C GLU A 188 -15.12 3.04 16.73
N PRO A 189 -15.93 3.85 16.01
CA PRO A 189 -15.97 3.88 14.55
C PRO A 189 -14.90 4.76 13.88
N TRP A 190 -13.96 5.36 14.62
CA TRP A 190 -12.92 6.26 14.10
C TRP A 190 -11.48 5.74 14.26
#